data_AF-A0A1W9WYM0-F1
#
_entry.id   AF-A0A1W9WYM0-F1
#
_cell.length_a   1.000
_cell.length_b   1.000
_cell.length_c   1.000
_cell.angle_alpha   90.00
_cell.angle_beta   90.00
_cell.angle_gamma   90.00
#
_symmetry.space_group_name_H-M   'P 1'
#
loop_
_entity.id
_entity.type
_entity.pdbx_description
1 polymer ?
#
loop_
_entity_poly.entity_id
_entity_poly.type
_entity_poly.pdbx_seq_one_letter_code
_entity_poly.pdbx_strand_id
1 'polypeptide(L)'
;MLDIATAYNKYTFLGNEFLTWIWFLIEKQKNLSTIMEYKESITLEIGNSIVLENNLGDKSKEKITIKGDQAGLEEGTTALKKGAWVTEINLKCKIGEEEEYKFTIKGESFNITGLKTPAIQTSKSEDEFEGMILEKTYLLQKITEVIDTLFLKYVEKRISNDWKTKEFQEIRNWIHS
;
A
#
# COMPACT_ATOMS: atom_id res chain seq x y z
N MET A 1 2.94 -27.87 10.77
CA MET A 1 3.33 -26.81 9.81
C MET A 1 2.31 -26.86 8.68
N LEU A 2 1.59 -25.75 8.40
CA LEU A 2 0.77 -25.71 7.18
C LEU A 2 1.71 -25.79 5.97
N ASP A 3 1.32 -26.48 4.91
CA ASP A 3 2.02 -26.35 3.63
C ASP A 3 1.83 -24.93 3.05
N ILE A 4 2.72 -24.55 2.16
CA ILE A 4 2.76 -23.19 1.59
C ILE A 4 1.47 -22.86 0.85
N ALA A 5 0.86 -23.81 0.13
CA ALA A 5 -0.36 -23.55 -0.64
C ALA A 5 -1.57 -23.33 0.29
N THR A 6 -1.68 -24.12 1.36
CA THR A 6 -2.73 -23.91 2.37
C THR A 6 -2.51 -22.60 3.14
N ALA A 7 -1.26 -22.27 3.49
CA ALA A 7 -0.94 -21.01 4.16
C ALA A 7 -1.28 -19.81 3.26
N TYR A 8 -0.89 -19.86 1.99
CA TYR A 8 -1.23 -18.85 0.99
C TYR A 8 -2.74 -18.61 0.96
N ASN A 9 -3.53 -19.62 0.61
CA ASN A 9 -4.98 -19.48 0.49
C ASN A 9 -5.66 -18.99 1.77
N LYS A 10 -5.13 -19.36 2.94
CA LYS A 10 -5.67 -18.95 4.24
C LYS A 10 -5.34 -17.50 4.60
N TYR A 11 -4.18 -16.98 4.18
CA TYR A 11 -3.65 -15.69 4.65
C TYR A 11 -3.56 -14.61 3.56
N THR A 12 -3.83 -14.96 2.30
CA THR A 12 -3.90 -14.02 1.16
C THR A 12 -4.77 -12.78 1.43
N PHE A 13 -5.81 -12.91 2.26
CA PHE A 13 -6.68 -11.78 2.61
C PHE A 13 -5.94 -10.64 3.34
N LEU A 14 -4.84 -10.93 4.04
CA LEU A 14 -4.10 -9.93 4.82
C LEU A 14 -3.55 -8.83 3.94
N GLY A 15 -3.02 -9.18 2.76
CA GLY A 15 -2.51 -8.18 1.84
C GLY A 15 -3.62 -7.29 1.28
N ASN A 16 -4.79 -7.87 0.96
CA ASN A 16 -5.92 -7.08 0.47
C ASN A 16 -6.50 -6.17 1.57
N GLU A 17 -6.65 -6.67 2.80
CA GLU A 17 -7.10 -5.89 3.94
C GLU A 17 -6.09 -4.77 4.27
N PHE A 18 -4.79 -5.04 4.16
CA PHE A 18 -3.74 -4.04 4.29
C PHE A 18 -3.85 -2.93 3.23
N LEU A 19 -4.08 -3.26 1.96
CA LEU A 19 -4.25 -2.24 0.92
C LEU A 19 -5.51 -1.40 1.15
N THR A 20 -6.61 -2.01 1.60
CA THR A 20 -7.82 -1.26 2.01
C THR A 20 -7.53 -0.35 3.21
N TRP A 21 -6.73 -0.82 4.17
CA TRP A 21 -6.29 -0.01 5.30
C TRP A 21 -5.41 1.17 4.87
N ILE A 22 -4.48 0.98 3.94
CA ILE A 22 -3.69 2.09 3.35
C ILE A 22 -4.63 3.16 2.77
N TRP A 23 -5.61 2.76 1.97
CA TRP A 23 -6.55 3.72 1.40
C TRP A 23 -7.30 4.50 2.50
N PHE A 24 -7.78 3.81 3.53
CA PHE A 24 -8.39 4.44 4.69
C PHE A 24 -7.46 5.48 5.36
N LEU A 25 -6.18 5.15 5.57
CA LEU A 25 -5.22 6.08 6.17
C LEU A 25 -5.01 7.34 5.31
N ILE A 26 -4.94 7.18 3.98
CA ILE A 26 -4.77 8.29 3.02
C ILE A 26 -6.00 9.22 3.09
N GLU A 27 -7.21 8.67 2.98
CA GLU A 27 -8.46 9.45 2.99
C GLU A 27 -8.68 10.19 4.32
N LYS A 28 -8.26 9.58 5.43
CA LYS A 28 -8.32 10.21 6.76
C LYS A 28 -7.11 11.07 7.08
N GLN A 29 -6.18 11.25 6.14
CA GLN A 29 -4.97 12.05 6.28
C GLN A 29 -4.22 11.73 7.58
N LYS A 30 -4.15 10.45 7.93
CA LYS A 30 -3.49 9.99 9.16
C LYS A 30 -1.98 10.24 9.02
N ASN A 31 -1.35 10.70 10.11
CA ASN A 31 0.10 10.96 10.11
C ASN A 31 0.88 9.63 10.09
N LEU A 32 1.38 9.25 8.92
CA LEU A 32 2.09 7.98 8.72
C LEU A 32 3.42 7.95 9.46
N SER A 33 4.16 9.07 9.51
CA SER A 33 5.43 9.17 10.24
C SER A 33 5.24 8.87 11.73
N THR A 34 4.16 9.37 12.33
CA THR A 34 3.82 9.05 13.73
C THR A 34 3.42 7.58 13.89
N ILE A 35 2.61 7.03 12.98
CA ILE A 35 2.19 5.62 13.04
C ILE A 35 3.39 4.67 12.96
N MET A 36 4.35 4.98 12.10
CA MET A 36 5.54 4.17 11.88
C MET A 36 6.69 4.49 12.83
N GLU A 37 6.57 5.54 13.66
CA GLU A 37 7.67 6.06 14.47
C GLU A 37 8.93 6.38 13.62
N TYR A 38 8.69 6.85 12.38
CA TYR A 38 9.72 7.13 11.40
C TYR A 38 10.27 8.55 11.58
N LYS A 39 11.59 8.72 11.40
CA LYS A 39 12.28 10.00 11.67
C LYS A 39 11.91 11.09 10.67
N GLU A 40 11.82 10.73 9.39
CA GLU A 40 11.45 11.65 8.30
C GLU A 40 9.94 11.69 8.12
N SER A 41 9.43 12.78 7.51
CA SER A 41 8.02 12.85 7.15
C SER A 41 7.70 11.86 6.03
N ILE A 42 6.67 11.04 6.22
CA ILE A 42 6.16 10.12 5.19
C ILE A 42 4.72 10.49 4.83
N THR A 43 4.50 10.65 3.53
CA THR A 43 3.17 10.88 2.95
C THR A 43 2.90 9.84 1.88
N LEU A 44 1.69 9.29 1.87
CA LEU A 44 1.19 8.45 0.79
C LEU A 44 0.01 9.14 0.12
N GLU A 45 0.00 9.08 -1.21
CA GLU A 45 -1.12 9.49 -2.04
C GLU A 45 -1.47 8.33 -2.98
N ILE A 46 -2.75 8.20 -3.30
CA ILE A 46 -3.16 7.29 -4.37
C ILE A 46 -2.64 7.87 -5.69
N GLY A 47 -1.96 7.02 -6.45
CA GLY A 47 -1.50 7.35 -7.78
C GLY A 47 -2.62 7.22 -8.80
N ASN A 48 -2.31 6.66 -9.97
CA ASN A 48 -3.25 6.71 -11.10
C ASN A 48 -4.15 5.48 -11.25
N SER A 49 -4.11 4.53 -10.32
CA SER A 49 -4.96 3.34 -10.39
C SER A 49 -5.22 2.69 -9.03
N ILE A 50 -6.45 2.21 -8.85
CA ILE A 50 -6.84 1.32 -7.76
C ILE A 50 -7.74 0.21 -8.33
N VAL A 51 -7.58 -1.00 -7.80
CA VAL A 51 -8.31 -2.19 -8.23
C VAL A 51 -8.98 -2.81 -7.01
N LEU A 52 -10.26 -3.09 -7.14
CA LEU A 52 -11.07 -3.75 -6.13
C LEU A 52 -11.65 -5.05 -6.65
N GLU A 53 -11.78 -6.03 -5.78
CA GLU A 53 -12.51 -7.27 -6.06
C GLU A 53 -13.60 -7.49 -5.01
N ASN A 54 -14.77 -7.92 -5.47
CA ASN A 54 -15.84 -8.44 -4.63
C ASN A 54 -16.11 -9.90 -4.97
N ASN A 55 -16.33 -10.73 -3.95
CA ASN A 55 -16.69 -12.12 -4.13
C ASN A 55 -18.22 -12.25 -4.04
N LEU A 56 -18.86 -12.52 -5.18
CA LEU A 56 -20.32 -12.60 -5.29
C LEU A 56 -20.86 -14.02 -5.03
N GLY A 57 -20.00 -14.97 -4.62
CA GLY A 57 -20.35 -16.39 -4.47
C GLY A 57 -20.18 -17.19 -5.76
N ASP A 58 -20.22 -18.52 -5.66
CA ASP A 58 -20.11 -19.49 -6.77
C ASP A 58 -19.04 -19.18 -7.83
N LYS A 59 -17.83 -18.86 -7.35
CA LYS A 59 -16.63 -18.54 -8.17
C LYS A 59 -16.75 -17.28 -9.03
N SER A 60 -17.81 -16.49 -8.86
CA SER A 60 -17.95 -15.21 -9.56
C SER A 60 -17.25 -14.10 -8.78
N LYS A 61 -16.32 -13.42 -9.45
CA LYS A 61 -15.61 -12.25 -8.92
C LYS A 61 -16.03 -11.03 -9.74
N GLU A 62 -16.47 -9.99 -9.06
CA GLU A 62 -16.59 -8.66 -9.66
C GLU A 62 -15.27 -7.93 -9.48
N LYS A 63 -14.73 -7.38 -10.58
CA LYS A 63 -13.49 -6.60 -10.56
C LYS A 63 -13.78 -5.17 -10.99
N ILE A 64 -13.47 -4.22 -10.13
CA ILE A 64 -13.56 -2.79 -10.41
C ILE A 64 -12.14 -2.26 -10.57
N THR A 65 -11.87 -1.56 -11.66
CA THR A 65 -10.57 -0.92 -11.91
C THR A 65 -10.83 0.54 -12.21
N ILE A 66 -10.31 1.40 -11.35
CA ILE A 66 -10.36 2.86 -11.53
C ILE A 66 -8.98 3.28 -12.00
N LYS A 67 -8.92 4.04 -13.11
CA LYS A 67 -7.67 4.53 -13.71
C LYS A 67 -7.82 5.98 -14.14
N GLY A 68 -6.81 6.78 -13.83
CA GLY A 68 -6.70 8.18 -14.23
C GLY A 68 -5.94 8.99 -13.20
N ASP A 69 -5.25 10.03 -13.64
CA ASP A 69 -4.41 10.86 -12.75
C ASP A 69 -5.24 11.74 -11.78
N GLN A 70 -6.53 11.91 -12.06
CA GLN A 70 -7.52 12.65 -11.27
C GLN A 70 -8.86 11.90 -11.23
N ALA A 71 -8.81 10.56 -11.35
CA ALA A 71 -10.03 9.77 -11.29
C ALA A 71 -10.65 9.89 -9.90
N GLY A 72 -11.94 10.19 -9.86
CA GLY A 72 -12.72 10.09 -8.64
C GLY A 72 -12.74 8.65 -8.12
N LEU A 73 -12.91 8.48 -6.81
CA LEU A 73 -12.92 7.17 -6.15
C LEU A 73 -14.35 6.76 -5.72
N GLU A 74 -15.38 7.43 -6.24
CA GLU A 74 -16.78 7.21 -5.86
C GLU A 74 -17.24 5.78 -6.16
N GLU A 75 -16.86 5.23 -7.32
CA GLU A 75 -17.13 3.82 -7.66
C GLU A 75 -16.40 2.86 -6.71
N GLY A 76 -15.20 3.24 -6.26
CA GLY A 76 -14.40 2.46 -5.34
C GLY A 76 -15.06 2.38 -3.97
N THR A 77 -15.51 3.52 -3.44
CA THR A 77 -16.21 3.59 -2.14
C THR A 77 -17.53 2.82 -2.21
N THR A 78 -18.23 2.91 -3.34
CA THR A 78 -19.44 2.11 -3.59
C THR A 78 -19.14 0.61 -3.61
N ALA A 79 -18.03 0.19 -4.21
CA ALA A 79 -17.60 -1.21 -4.19
C ALA A 79 -17.26 -1.67 -2.76
N LEU A 80 -16.55 -0.87 -1.96
CA LEU A 80 -16.29 -1.17 -0.54
C LEU A 80 -17.60 -1.34 0.25
N LYS A 81 -18.61 -0.49 0.02
CA LYS A 81 -19.95 -0.62 0.64
C LYS A 81 -20.61 -1.97 0.31
N LYS A 82 -20.32 -2.56 -0.86
CA LYS A 82 -20.80 -3.88 -1.29
C LYS A 82 -19.95 -5.05 -0.80
N GLY A 83 -18.92 -4.80 0.02
CA GLY A 83 -18.03 -5.83 0.57
C GLY A 83 -16.78 -6.10 -0.27
N ALA A 84 -16.49 -5.27 -1.29
CA ALA A 84 -15.23 -5.38 -2.02
C ALA A 84 -14.02 -5.02 -1.12
N TRP A 85 -12.84 -5.47 -1.53
CA TRP A 85 -11.55 -5.07 -0.95
C TRP A 85 -10.58 -4.65 -2.04
N VAL A 86 -9.56 -3.88 -1.68
CA VAL A 86 -8.51 -3.44 -2.60
C VAL A 86 -7.56 -4.61 -2.86
N THR A 87 -7.33 -4.95 -4.12
CA THR A 87 -6.39 -6.02 -4.52
C THR A 87 -5.12 -5.48 -5.14
N GLU A 88 -5.14 -4.25 -5.66
CA GLU A 88 -3.99 -3.56 -6.22
C GLU A 88 -4.16 -2.05 -6.06
N ILE A 89 -3.10 -1.34 -5.67
CA ILE A 89 -3.11 0.11 -5.51
C ILE A 89 -1.80 0.71 -6.03
N ASN A 90 -1.90 1.72 -6.90
CA ASN A 90 -0.77 2.56 -7.29
C ASN A 90 -0.62 3.67 -6.25
N LEU A 91 0.60 3.89 -5.78
CA LEU A 91 0.92 4.84 -4.71
C LEU A 91 2.04 5.78 -5.17
N LYS A 92 1.92 7.02 -4.72
CA LYS A 92 3.03 7.98 -4.66
C LYS A 92 3.43 8.10 -3.20
N CYS A 93 4.69 7.82 -2.89
CA CYS A 93 5.24 7.95 -1.54
C CYS A 93 6.26 9.07 -1.52
N LYS A 94 6.14 10.01 -0.58
CA LYS A 94 7.16 11.02 -0.31
C LYS A 94 7.82 10.73 1.02
N ILE A 95 9.14 10.73 1.04
CA ILE A 95 9.96 10.58 2.25
C ILE A 95 10.83 11.84 2.37
N GLY A 96 10.63 12.60 3.44
CA GLY A 96 11.20 13.94 3.53
C GLY A 96 10.64 14.88 2.47
N GLU A 97 11.42 15.90 2.09
CA GLU A 97 10.99 16.95 1.14
C GLU A 97 11.30 16.61 -0.32
N GLU A 98 12.38 15.86 -0.58
CA GLU A 98 12.95 15.72 -1.93
C GLU A 98 12.72 14.33 -2.55
N GLU A 99 12.48 13.29 -1.76
CA GLU A 99 12.39 11.93 -2.27
C GLU A 99 10.94 11.54 -2.60
N GLU A 100 10.61 11.45 -3.89
CA GLU A 100 9.33 10.93 -4.39
C GLU A 100 9.51 9.55 -5.06
N TYR A 101 8.72 8.59 -4.60
CA TYR A 101 8.63 7.23 -5.13
C TYR A 101 7.27 7.00 -5.77
N LYS A 102 7.21 6.21 -6.84
CA LYS A 102 5.95 5.76 -7.46
C LYS A 102 5.99 4.28 -7.70
N PHE A 103 4.98 3.55 -7.27
CA PHE A 103 4.94 2.10 -7.41
C PHE A 103 3.51 1.57 -7.26
N THR A 104 3.30 0.31 -7.61
CA THR A 104 2.04 -0.39 -7.38
C THR A 104 2.29 -1.60 -6.48
N ILE A 105 1.47 -1.80 -5.45
CA ILE A 105 1.48 -3.01 -4.61
C ILE A 105 0.26 -3.87 -4.95
N LYS A 106 0.47 -5.18 -5.07
CA LYS A 106 -0.59 -6.19 -5.17
C LYS A 106 -0.80 -6.89 -3.84
N GLY A 107 -2.02 -6.90 -3.31
CA GLY A 107 -2.32 -7.47 -1.99
C GLY A 107 -2.01 -8.97 -1.92
N GLU A 108 -2.45 -9.75 -2.89
CA GLU A 108 -2.33 -11.22 -2.88
C GLU A 108 -0.89 -11.73 -2.74
N SER A 109 0.05 -11.02 -3.36
CA SER A 109 1.46 -11.44 -3.49
C SER A 109 2.43 -10.51 -2.77
N PHE A 110 1.94 -9.38 -2.26
CA PHE A 110 2.73 -8.27 -1.75
C PHE A 110 3.78 -7.72 -2.74
N ASN A 111 3.64 -8.04 -4.03
CA ASN A 111 4.61 -7.63 -5.05
C ASN A 111 4.55 -6.14 -5.33
N ILE A 112 5.72 -5.50 -5.35
CA ILE A 112 5.91 -4.14 -5.83
C ILE A 112 6.20 -4.17 -7.33
N THR A 113 5.44 -3.42 -8.11
CA THR A 113 5.61 -3.32 -9.56
C THR A 113 5.73 -1.86 -10.00
N GLY A 114 6.48 -1.62 -11.07
CA GLY A 114 6.63 -0.28 -11.65
C GLY A 114 7.33 0.73 -10.73
N LEU A 115 8.16 0.28 -9.80
CA LEU A 115 8.86 1.15 -8.85
C LEU A 115 9.78 2.15 -9.58
N LYS A 116 9.46 3.43 -9.43
CA LYS A 116 10.29 4.57 -9.79
C LYS A 116 10.79 5.21 -8.51
N THR A 117 12.10 5.28 -8.36
CA THR A 117 12.78 5.98 -7.25
C THR A 117 13.02 7.45 -7.64
N PRO A 118 13.46 8.29 -6.68
CA PRO A 118 14.09 9.57 -7.00
C PRO A 118 15.17 9.43 -8.09
N ALA A 119 15.35 10.51 -8.84
CA ALA A 119 16.37 10.57 -9.88
C ALA A 119 17.75 10.68 -9.23
N ILE A 120 18.68 9.82 -9.67
CA ILE A 120 20.09 9.89 -9.30
C ILE A 120 20.86 10.57 -10.42
N GLN A 121 21.95 11.27 -10.09
CA GLN A 121 22.83 11.84 -11.10
C GLN A 121 23.57 10.72 -11.83
N THR A 122 23.56 10.76 -13.17
CA THR A 122 24.26 9.75 -14.00
C THR A 122 25.55 10.33 -14.55
N SER A 123 26.67 9.64 -14.35
CA SER A 123 27.97 10.02 -14.90
C SER A 123 28.72 8.79 -15.47
N LYS A 124 29.91 9.02 -16.05
CA LYS A 124 30.63 8.02 -16.87
C LYS A 124 31.99 7.56 -16.32
N SER A 125 32.44 8.08 -15.17
CA SER A 125 33.68 7.59 -14.56
C SER A 125 33.41 6.34 -13.69
N GLU A 126 34.42 5.50 -13.49
CA GLU A 126 34.28 4.24 -12.74
C GLU A 126 33.95 4.48 -11.26
N ASP A 127 34.60 5.43 -10.60
CA ASP A 127 34.35 5.76 -9.17
C ASP A 127 32.93 6.32 -8.96
N GLU A 128 32.43 7.12 -9.90
CA GLU A 128 31.07 7.64 -9.81
C GLU A 128 30.03 6.56 -10.12
N PHE A 129 30.37 5.54 -10.93
CA PHE A 129 29.48 4.41 -11.20
C PHE A 129 29.23 3.57 -9.94
N GLU A 130 30.24 3.32 -9.11
CA GLU A 130 30.06 2.66 -7.82
C GLU A 130 29.13 3.48 -6.91
N GLY A 131 29.36 4.79 -6.82
CA GLY A 131 28.49 5.72 -6.08
C GLY A 131 27.03 5.66 -6.54
N MET A 132 26.79 5.65 -7.86
CA MET A 132 25.44 5.53 -8.44
C MET A 132 24.74 4.22 -8.03
N ILE A 133 25.46 3.10 -8.00
CA ILE A 133 24.90 1.82 -7.57
C ILE A 133 24.53 1.88 -6.09
N LEU A 134 25.43 2.38 -5.24
CA LEU A 134 25.18 2.50 -3.80
C LEU A 134 23.99 3.39 -3.50
N GLU A 135 23.89 4.55 -4.16
CA GLU A 135 22.74 5.46 -4.03
C GLU A 135 21.44 4.77 -4.48
N LYS A 136 21.45 4.08 -5.62
CA LYS A 136 20.28 3.36 -6.10
C LYS A 136 19.84 2.25 -5.14
N THR A 137 20.79 1.49 -4.61
CA THR A 137 20.53 0.45 -3.61
C THR A 137 19.94 1.05 -2.33
N TYR A 138 20.48 2.17 -1.87
CA TYR A 138 19.94 2.90 -0.71
C TYR A 138 18.48 3.31 -0.93
N LEU A 139 18.15 3.93 -2.06
CA LEU A 139 16.77 4.34 -2.38
C LEU A 139 15.80 3.13 -2.44
N LEU A 140 16.25 2.00 -2.97
CA LEU A 140 15.44 0.76 -3.02
C LEU A 140 15.22 0.17 -1.62
N GLN A 141 16.25 0.17 -0.77
CA GLN A 141 16.15 -0.30 0.61
C GLN A 141 15.20 0.59 1.42
N LYS A 142 15.35 1.92 1.30
CA LYS A 142 14.55 2.89 2.05
C LYS A 142 13.05 2.74 1.77
N ILE A 143 12.63 2.62 0.52
CA ILE A 143 11.20 2.44 0.21
C ILE A 143 10.67 1.07 0.67
N THR A 144 11.51 0.03 0.62
CA THR A 144 11.15 -1.30 1.12
C THR A 144 10.94 -1.28 2.63
N GLU A 145 11.84 -0.61 3.37
CA GLU A 145 11.72 -0.43 4.83
C GLU A 145 10.43 0.29 5.22
N VAL A 146 10.03 1.33 4.48
CA VAL A 146 8.74 2.02 4.70
C VAL A 146 7.56 1.08 4.52
N ILE A 147 7.54 0.28 3.45
CA ILE A 147 6.44 -0.64 3.16
C ILE A 147 6.37 -1.75 4.22
N ASP A 148 7.51 -2.34 4.59
CA ASP A 148 7.60 -3.39 5.59
C ASP A 148 7.19 -2.88 6.98
N THR A 149 7.64 -1.67 7.36
CA THR A 149 7.27 -1.04 8.63
C THR A 149 5.78 -0.75 8.68
N LEU A 150 5.19 -0.22 7.60
CA LEU A 150 3.77 0.05 7.55
C LEU A 150 2.94 -1.23 7.65
N PHE A 151 3.38 -2.31 6.98
CA PHE A 151 2.75 -3.62 7.09
C PHE A 151 2.87 -4.20 8.49
N LEU A 152 4.02 -4.06 9.14
CA LEU A 152 4.21 -4.48 10.53
C LEU A 152 3.25 -3.74 11.47
N LYS A 153 3.15 -2.41 11.36
CA LYS A 153 2.22 -1.59 12.16
C LYS A 153 0.76 -1.97 11.92
N TYR A 154 0.41 -2.30 10.68
CA TYR A 154 -0.91 -2.86 10.36
C TYR A 154 -1.13 -4.20 11.09
N VAL A 155 -0.19 -5.14 11.02
CA VAL A 155 -0.32 -6.45 11.67
C VAL A 155 -0.43 -6.30 13.19
N GLU A 156 0.39 -5.46 13.81
CA GLU A 156 0.33 -5.14 15.25
C GLU A 156 -1.06 -4.63 15.65
N LYS A 157 -1.60 -3.66 14.89
CA LYS A 157 -2.97 -3.17 15.08
C LYS A 157 -3.99 -4.29 14.87
N ARG A 158 -3.84 -5.10 13.82
CA ARG A 158 -4.79 -6.13 13.40
C ARG A 158 -4.97 -7.26 14.41
N ILE A 159 -3.92 -7.59 15.15
CA ILE A 159 -3.94 -8.60 16.22
C ILE A 159 -4.23 -8.00 17.59
N SER A 160 -4.21 -6.68 17.73
CA SER A 160 -4.52 -6.00 18.99
C SER A 160 -6.01 -6.16 19.38
N ASN A 161 -6.29 -6.09 20.67
CA ASN A 161 -7.66 -6.08 21.19
C ASN A 161 -8.47 -4.86 20.72
N ASP A 162 -7.77 -3.78 20.34
CA ASP A 162 -8.35 -2.51 19.89
C ASP A 162 -8.84 -2.55 18.44
N TRP A 163 -8.45 -3.57 17.66
CA TRP A 163 -8.88 -3.68 16.25
C TRP A 163 -10.40 -3.65 16.12
N LYS A 164 -11.11 -4.55 16.84
CA LYS A 164 -12.56 -4.69 16.72
C LYS A 164 -13.33 -3.50 17.29
N THR A 165 -12.79 -2.88 18.33
CA THR A 165 -13.48 -1.84 19.11
C THR A 165 -13.26 -0.44 18.57
N LYS A 166 -12.09 -0.17 17.97
CA LYS A 166 -11.71 1.16 17.47
C LYS A 166 -11.46 1.15 15.96
N GLU A 167 -10.36 0.53 15.53
CA GLU A 167 -9.85 0.66 14.15
C GLU A 167 -10.89 0.17 13.11
N PHE A 168 -11.48 -1.00 13.32
CA PHE A 168 -12.51 -1.56 12.45
C PHE A 168 -13.76 -0.68 12.38
N GLN A 169 -14.14 -0.02 13.48
CA GLN A 169 -15.28 0.89 13.49
C GLN A 169 -14.96 2.17 12.72
N GLU A 170 -13.75 2.71 12.84
CA GLU A 170 -13.32 3.87 12.04
C GLU A 170 -13.33 3.55 10.54
N ILE A 171 -12.80 2.39 10.14
CA ILE A 171 -12.80 1.93 8.75
C ILE A 171 -14.25 1.76 8.27
N ARG A 172 -15.11 1.11 9.06
CA ARG A 172 -16.52 0.91 8.69
C ARG A 172 -17.25 2.24 8.53
N ASN A 173 -17.04 3.19 9.44
CA ASN A 173 -17.66 4.51 9.38
C ASN A 173 -17.17 5.29 8.17
N TRP A 174 -15.88 5.19 7.82
CA TRP A 174 -15.33 5.77 6.60
C TRP A 174 -15.95 5.17 5.34
N ILE A 175 -16.08 3.84 5.27
CA ILE A 175 -16.72 3.18 4.12
C ILE A 175 -18.17 3.66 3.94
N HIS A 176 -18.87 3.98 5.02
CA HIS A 176 -20.28 4.42 4.98
C HIS A 176 -20.48 5.94 4.97
N SER A 177 -19.41 6.73 5.07
CA SER A 177 -19.48 8.19 4.92
C SER A 177 -19.81 8.63 3.50
#